data_AF-A0A6P0XMP6-F1
#
_entry.id   AF-A0A6P0XMP6-F1
#
_cell.length_a   1.000
_cell.length_b   1.000
_cell.length_c   1.000
_cell.angle_alpha   90.00
_cell.angle_beta   90.00
_cell.angle_gamma   90.00
#
_symmetry.space_group_name_H-M   'P 1'
#
loop_
_entity.id
_entity.type
_entity.pdbx_description
1 polymer ?
#
loop_
_entity_poly.entity_id
_entity_poly.type
_entity_poly.pdbx_seq_one_letter_code
_entity_poly.pdbx_strand_id
1 'polypeptide(L)' 'MSNTNYVFVIDTNKKPLQPCKPTVARRLLNSGKAAVWRRFPFTLILTQSC' A
#
# COMPACT_ATOMS: atom_id res chain seq x y z
N MET A 1 -0.79 11.13 22.00
CA MET A 1 0.17 10.59 21.01
C MET A 1 -0.61 9.72 20.04
N SER A 2 -0.70 10.09 18.76
CA SER A 2 -1.47 9.34 17.77
C SER A 2 -0.70 8.09 17.32
N ASN A 3 -1.09 6.93 17.83
CA ASN A 3 -0.64 5.64 17.32
C ASN A 3 -1.03 5.51 15.84
N THR A 4 -0.08 5.77 14.95
CA THR A 4 -0.31 5.73 13.50
C THR A 4 0.02 4.34 13.00
N ASN A 5 -1.02 3.57 12.67
CA ASN A 5 -0.85 2.31 11.93
C ASN A 5 -0.20 2.60 10.58
N TYR A 6 0.72 1.76 10.14
CA TYR A 6 1.35 1.85 8.83
C TYR A 6 0.96 0.65 7.96
N VAL A 7 0.92 0.86 6.66
CA VAL A 7 0.63 -0.16 5.66
C VAL A 7 1.88 -0.42 4.84
N PHE A 8 2.25 -1.69 4.69
CA PHE A 8 3.36 -2.07 3.83
C PHE A 8 3.00 -1.89 2.36
N VAL A 9 3.93 -1.34 1.59
CA VAL A 9 3.75 -1.16 0.15
C VAL A 9 4.92 -1.81 -0.56
N ILE A 10 4.64 -2.55 -1.62
CA ILE A 10 5.64 -3.13 -2.51
C ILE A 10 5.40 -2.64 -3.94
N ASP A 11 6.47 -2.59 -4.73
CA ASP A 11 6.40 -2.37 -6.16
C ASP A 11 5.98 -3.66 -6.90
N THR A 12 5.65 -3.53 -8.19
CA THR A 12 5.44 -4.62 -9.15
C THR A 12 6.58 -5.64 -9.16
N ASN A 13 7.82 -5.19 -8.96
CA ASN A 13 9.01 -6.03 -8.82
C ASN A 13 9.15 -6.70 -7.45
N LYS A 14 8.12 -6.63 -6.59
CA LYS A 14 8.10 -7.13 -5.21
C LYS A 14 9.17 -6.50 -4.30
N LYS A 15 9.69 -5.34 -4.69
CA LYS A 15 10.63 -4.57 -3.86
C LYS A 15 9.84 -3.78 -2.82
N PRO A 16 10.23 -3.81 -1.54
CA PRO A 16 9.60 -3.00 -0.51
C PRO A 16 9.80 -1.52 -0.83
N LEU A 17 8.72 -0.76 -0.71
CA LEU A 17 8.72 0.70 -0.77
C LEU A 17 8.51 1.27 0.64
N GLN A 18 8.50 2.59 0.72
CA GLN A 18 8.23 3.26 1.99
C GLN A 18 6.80 2.93 2.45
N PRO A 19 6.63 2.50 3.72
CA PRO A 19 5.30 2.25 4.26
C PRO A 19 4.49 3.54 4.28
N CYS A 20 3.20 3.43 3.99
CA CYS A 20 2.31 4.58 3.89
C CYS A 20 1.27 4.58 5.01
N LYS A 21 0.67 5.76 5.24
CA LYS A 21 -0.46 5.89 6.17
C LYS A 21 -1.70 5.22 5.57
N PRO A 22 -2.59 4.62 6.38
CA PRO A 22 -3.84 4.01 5.92
C PRO A 22 -4.72 4.94 5.08
N THR A 23 -4.67 6.25 5.33
CA THR A 23 -5.35 7.27 4.53
C THR A 23 -4.86 7.29 3.08
N VAL A 24 -3.54 7.23 2.88
CA VAL A 24 -2.90 7.15 1.56
C VAL A 24 -3.19 5.79 0.90
N ALA A 25 -3.07 4.71 1.67
CA ALA A 25 -3.36 3.34 1.23
C ALA A 25 -4.78 3.24 0.62
N ARG A 26 -5.79 3.78 1.31
CA ARG A 26 -7.18 3.83 0.81
C ARG A 26 -7.31 4.66 -0.46
N ARG A 27 -6.63 5.82 -0.55
CA ARG A 27 -6.66 6.66 -1.76
C ARG A 27 -6.06 5.93 -2.97
N LEU A 28 -4.98 5.18 -2.78
CA LEU A 28 -4.35 4.39 -3.84
C LEU A 28 -5.26 3.26 -4.33
N LEU A 29 -5.90 2.54 -3.40
CA LEU A 29 -6.89 1.52 -3.71
C LEU A 29 -8.09 2.10 -4.48
N ASN A 30 -8.68 3.19 -3.98
CA ASN A 30 -9.83 3.83 -4.62
C ASN A 30 -9.52 4.41 -6.00
N SER A 31 -8.27 4.80 -6.25
CA SER A 31 -7.81 5.29 -7.56
C SER A 31 -7.36 4.18 -8.50
N GLY A 32 -7.40 2.91 -8.09
CA GLY A 32 -6.95 1.77 -8.91
C GLY A 32 -5.43 1.72 -9.14
N LYS A 33 -4.64 2.52 -8.41
CA LYS A 33 -3.16 2.60 -8.52
C LYS A 33 -2.43 1.58 -7.65
N ALA A 34 -3.17 0.87 -6.80
CA ALA A 34 -2.66 -0.21 -5.98
C ALA A 34 -3.71 -1.31 -5.82
N ALA A 35 -3.24 -2.51 -5.55
CA ALA A 35 -4.06 -3.66 -5.21
C ALA A 35 -3.60 -4.27 -3.87
N VAL A 36 -4.47 -5.04 -3.23
CA VAL A 36 -4.11 -5.79 -2.02
C VAL A 36 -3.26 -6.99 -2.41
N TRP A 37 -2.03 -7.08 -1.91
CA TRP A 37 -1.15 -8.23 -2.14
C TRP A 37 -1.31 -9.31 -1.08
N ARG A 38 -1.33 -8.90 0.20
CA ARG A 38 -1.50 -9.80 1.35
C ARG A 38 -2.36 -9.14 2.43
N ARG A 39 -3.15 -9.96 3.14
CA ARG A 39 -4.01 -9.51 4.24
C ARG A 39 -3.29 -9.42 5.59
N PHE A 40 -2.32 -10.30 5.85
CA PHE A 40 -1.49 -10.22 7.06
C PHE A 40 0.00 -10.60 6.78
N PRO A 41 0.96 -9.73 7.14
CA PRO A 41 0.73 -8.32 7.42
C PRO A 41 0.06 -7.64 6.23
N PHE A 42 -0.73 -6.58 6.48
CA PHE A 42 -1.50 -5.92 5.42
C PHE A 42 -0.53 -5.20 4.46
N THR A 43 -0.48 -5.68 3.23
CA THR A 43 0.48 -5.21 2.23
C THR A 43 -0.23 -4.89 0.92
N LEU A 44 0.06 -3.70 0.40
CA LEU A 44 -0.36 -3.25 -0.92
C LEU A 44 0.75 -3.46 -1.94
N ILE A 45 0.36 -3.77 -3.19
CA ILE A 45 1.25 -3.75 -4.35
C ILE A 45 0.82 -2.58 -5.25
N LEU A 46 1.78 -1.79 -5.71
CA LEU A 46 1.51 -0.77 -6.72
C LEU A 46 1.20 -1.44 -8.05
N THR A 47 0.14 -0.98 -8.72
CA THR A 47 -0.14 -1.35 -10.10
C THR A 47 0.46 -0.27 -10.99
N GLN A 48 1.14 -0.66 -12.06
CA GLN A 48 1.52 0.31 -13.09
C GLN A 48 0.22 0.79 -13.74
N SER A 49 -0.31 1.92 -13.26
CA SER A 49 -1.22 2.72 -14.06
C SER A 49 -0.37 3.38 -15.12
N CYS A 50 -0.45 2.83 -16.34
CA CYS A 50 0.08 3.41 -17.56
C CYS A 50 -0.24 4.91 -17.65
#